data_AF-A0A0V0YLW8-F1
#
_entry.id   AF-A0A0V0YLW8-F1
#
_cell.length_a   1.000
_cell.length_b   1.000
_cell.length_c   1.000
_cell.angle_alpha   90.00
_cell.angle_beta   90.00
_cell.angle_gamma   90.00
#
_symmetry.space_group_name_H-M   'P 1'
#
loop_
_entity.id
_entity.type
_entity.pdbx_description
1 polymer ?
#
loop_
_entity_poly.entity_id
_entity_poly.type
_entity_poly.pdbx_seq_one_letter_code
_entity_poly.pdbx_strand_id
1 'polypeptide(L)'
;MQFTRNLFSPLIKIIGRKIDDYAQFRPSALSMQSLVDFGKLRDERSSFEFLKKELLVRLANIMKEVELLPSQLMETPSTKLVYQWYQESFQELLQYENANADKSTLRDFSRQLSRVLKRHNTVVETMAEGLMEMKATHGIDPVTQNNIQYFLNRFYLSRISVRMLIYQHVIIFSDEAHPFYTSSRHIGCIDPNCNVVSIIEGIVKCFFIQVVNLFSFRCL
;
A
#
# COMPACT_ATOMS: atom_id res chain seq x y z
N MET A 1 28.37 -22.99 2.87
CA MET A 1 27.16 -23.03 2.01
C MET A 1 27.22 -21.87 1.01
N GLN A 2 27.70 -22.14 -0.21
CA GLN A 2 27.94 -21.14 -1.28
C GLN A 2 27.18 -21.47 -2.57
N PHE A 3 26.05 -22.18 -2.47
CA PHE A 3 25.20 -22.54 -3.60
C PHE A 3 23.90 -21.76 -3.54
N THR A 4 23.88 -20.54 -4.10
CA THR A 4 22.65 -19.86 -4.61
C THR A 4 22.92 -18.48 -5.23
N ARG A 5 24.06 -17.82 -5.01
CA ARG A 5 24.24 -16.40 -5.44
C ARG A 5 24.30 -16.14 -6.96
N ASN A 6 24.52 -17.14 -7.81
CA ASN A 6 24.81 -16.90 -9.24
C ASN A 6 23.59 -16.98 -10.18
N LEU A 7 22.48 -17.61 -9.78
CA LEU A 7 21.24 -17.67 -10.58
C LEU A 7 20.35 -16.43 -10.39
N PHE A 8 20.49 -15.72 -9.28
CA PHE A 8 19.65 -14.56 -8.94
C PHE A 8 20.09 -13.25 -9.61
N SER A 9 21.36 -13.11 -9.99
CA SER A 9 21.93 -11.88 -10.56
C SER A 9 21.19 -11.34 -11.80
N PRO A 10 20.90 -12.14 -12.84
CA PRO A 10 20.19 -11.64 -14.03
C PRO A 10 18.73 -11.28 -13.73
N LEU A 11 18.02 -12.05 -12.90
CA LEU A 11 16.63 -11.78 -12.54
C LEU A 11 16.51 -10.47 -11.74
N ILE A 12 17.40 -10.26 -10.76
CA ILE A 12 17.47 -9.00 -10.01
C ILE A 12 17.74 -7.83 -10.94
N LYS A 13 18.62 -8.02 -11.94
CA LYS A 13 18.95 -6.98 -12.92
C LYS A 13 17.78 -6.67 -13.87
N ILE A 14 16.94 -7.65 -14.18
CA ILE A 14 15.71 -7.47 -14.98
C ILE A 14 14.67 -6.71 -14.17
N ILE A 15 14.43 -7.13 -12.93
CA ILE A 15 13.48 -6.46 -12.03
C ILE A 15 13.91 -5.01 -11.78
N GLY A 16 15.21 -4.77 -11.54
CA GLY A 16 15.77 -3.42 -11.42
C GLY A 16 15.47 -2.54 -12.63
N ARG A 17 15.70 -3.04 -13.85
CA ARG A 17 15.34 -2.30 -15.07
C ARG A 17 13.85 -2.00 -15.16
N LYS A 18 13.00 -2.97 -14.84
CA LYS A 18 11.54 -2.75 -14.83
C LYS A 18 11.14 -1.68 -13.83
N ILE A 19 11.75 -1.64 -12.65
CA ILE A 19 11.52 -0.56 -11.68
C ILE A 19 11.94 0.78 -12.28
N ASP A 20 13.11 0.86 -12.91
CA ASP A 20 13.59 2.07 -13.58
C ASP A 20 12.62 2.54 -14.69
N ASP A 21 12.14 1.60 -15.52
CA ASP A 21 11.19 1.89 -16.61
C ASP A 21 9.86 2.40 -16.05
N TYR A 22 9.28 1.70 -15.06
CA TYR A 22 7.99 2.07 -14.47
C TYR A 22 8.05 3.37 -13.67
N ALA A 23 9.19 3.69 -13.06
CA ALA A 23 9.39 4.93 -12.29
C ALA A 23 9.40 6.19 -13.17
N GLN A 24 9.58 6.07 -14.49
CA GLN A 24 9.52 7.22 -15.40
C GLN A 24 8.07 7.69 -15.64
N PHE A 25 7.09 6.82 -15.42
CA PHE A 25 5.68 7.18 -15.59
C PHE A 25 5.15 7.90 -14.36
N ARG A 26 4.23 8.84 -14.61
CA ARG A 26 3.53 9.58 -13.54
C ARG A 26 2.28 8.81 -13.13
N PRO A 27 2.02 8.62 -11.82
CA PRO A 27 0.78 8.04 -11.35
C PRO A 27 -0.46 8.81 -11.83
N SER A 28 -1.52 8.09 -12.18
CA SER A 28 -2.77 8.67 -12.65
C SER A 28 -3.56 9.27 -11.50
N ALA A 29 -3.97 10.53 -11.59
CA ALA A 29 -4.87 11.12 -10.60
C ALA A 29 -6.32 10.70 -10.89
N LEU A 30 -6.97 10.02 -9.95
CA LEU A 30 -8.39 9.67 -10.04
C LEU A 30 -9.21 10.54 -9.10
N SER A 31 -10.33 11.06 -9.61
CA SER A 31 -11.31 11.76 -8.79
C SER A 31 -12.19 10.76 -8.02
N MET A 32 -12.79 11.21 -6.92
CA MET A 32 -13.78 10.41 -6.18
C MET A 32 -14.97 10.01 -7.07
N GLN A 33 -15.42 10.92 -7.94
CA GLN A 33 -16.50 10.64 -8.88
C GLN A 33 -16.12 9.52 -9.85
N SER A 34 -14.90 9.55 -10.38
CA SER A 34 -14.39 8.49 -11.27
C SER A 34 -14.35 7.13 -10.58
N LEU A 35 -13.94 7.07 -9.29
CA LEU A 35 -13.93 5.82 -8.52
C LEU A 35 -15.35 5.29 -8.28
N VAL A 36 -16.31 6.17 -7.99
CA VAL A 36 -17.71 5.83 -7.81
C VAL A 36 -18.33 5.32 -9.10
N ASP A 37 -18.12 6.01 -10.21
CA ASP A 37 -18.69 5.63 -11.51
C ASP A 37 -18.10 4.30 -11.99
N PHE A 38 -16.80 4.12 -11.81
CA PHE A 38 -16.14 2.84 -12.05
C PHE A 38 -16.77 1.71 -11.22
N GLY A 39 -16.98 1.93 -9.91
CA GLY A 39 -17.55 0.92 -9.04
C GLY A 39 -19.02 0.60 -9.33
N LYS A 40 -19.78 1.52 -9.90
CA LYS A 40 -21.16 1.28 -10.38
C LYS A 40 -21.18 0.41 -11.64
N LEU A 41 -20.23 0.61 -12.55
CA LEU A 41 -20.13 -0.17 -13.80
C LEU A 41 -19.79 -1.65 -13.53
N ARG A 42 -19.11 -1.95 -12.41
CA ARG A 42 -18.69 -3.31 -12.02
C ARG A 42 -17.97 -4.06 -13.16
N ASP A 43 -17.10 -3.35 -13.89
CA ASP A 43 -16.29 -3.95 -14.95
C ASP A 43 -14.92 -4.40 -14.41
N GLU A 44 -14.83 -5.67 -14.04
CA GLU A 44 -13.62 -6.29 -13.49
C GLU A 44 -12.45 -6.26 -14.49
N ARG A 45 -12.73 -6.43 -15.80
CA ARG A 45 -11.68 -6.46 -16.84
C ARG A 45 -11.01 -5.11 -16.97
N SER A 46 -11.80 -4.04 -17.06
CA SER A 46 -11.25 -2.68 -17.07
C SER A 46 -10.52 -2.35 -15.77
N SER A 47 -11.00 -2.84 -14.62
CA SER A 47 -10.28 -2.72 -13.35
C SER A 47 -8.89 -3.32 -13.43
N PHE A 48 -8.81 -4.57 -13.90
CA PHE A 48 -7.58 -5.33 -14.01
C PHE A 48 -6.59 -4.66 -14.97
N GLU A 49 -7.04 -4.27 -16.17
CA GLU A 49 -6.19 -3.61 -17.17
C GLU A 49 -5.60 -2.29 -16.67
N PHE A 50 -6.37 -1.52 -15.90
CA PHE A 50 -5.89 -0.30 -15.26
C PHE A 50 -4.90 -0.62 -14.13
N LEU A 51 -5.29 -1.46 -13.17
CA LEU A 51 -4.52 -1.69 -11.95
C LEU A 51 -3.21 -2.43 -12.20
N LYS A 52 -3.17 -3.38 -13.14
CA LYS A 52 -1.95 -4.14 -13.43
C LYS A 52 -0.80 -3.24 -13.90
N LYS A 53 -1.10 -2.08 -14.49
CA LYS A 53 -0.12 -1.06 -14.89
C LYS A 53 0.05 0.01 -13.82
N GLU A 54 -1.05 0.58 -13.34
CA GLU A 54 -1.05 1.71 -12.40
C GLU A 54 -0.34 1.36 -11.07
N LEU A 55 -0.53 0.14 -10.56
CA LEU A 55 0.13 -0.30 -9.33
C LEU A 55 1.64 -0.46 -9.52
N LEU A 56 2.10 -0.96 -10.66
CA LEU A 56 3.53 -1.05 -10.98
C LEU A 56 4.17 0.34 -11.02
N VAL A 57 3.51 1.31 -11.66
CA VAL A 57 3.96 2.72 -11.68
C VAL A 57 4.11 3.28 -10.27
N ARG A 58 3.07 3.15 -9.42
CA ARG A 58 3.09 3.70 -8.05
C ARG A 58 4.14 3.05 -7.17
N LEU A 59 4.27 1.72 -7.23
CA LEU A 59 5.27 0.99 -6.46
C LEU A 59 6.69 1.37 -6.91
N ALA A 60 6.96 1.43 -8.21
CA ALA A 60 8.26 1.82 -8.74
C ALA A 60 8.66 3.24 -8.34
N ASN A 61 7.75 4.21 -8.45
CA ASN A 61 7.99 5.58 -8.02
C ASN A 61 8.36 5.65 -6.53
N ILE A 62 7.62 4.96 -5.66
CA ILE A 62 7.94 4.95 -4.23
C ILE A 62 9.24 4.24 -3.92
N MET A 63 9.56 3.13 -4.59
CA MET A 63 10.85 2.48 -4.42
C MET A 63 12.01 3.42 -4.77
N LYS A 64 11.88 4.22 -5.84
CA LYS A 64 12.87 5.26 -6.17
C LYS A 64 12.94 6.38 -5.17
N GLU A 65 11.81 6.80 -4.59
CA GLU A 65 11.84 7.78 -3.50
C GLU A 65 12.51 7.24 -2.24
N VAL A 66 12.29 5.96 -1.90
CA VAL A 66 12.93 5.31 -0.75
C VAL A 66 14.44 5.23 -0.95
N GLU A 67 14.92 4.94 -2.17
CA GLU A 67 16.36 4.95 -2.51
C GLU A 67 17.04 6.33 -2.32
N LEU A 68 16.27 7.42 -2.25
CA LEU A 68 16.78 8.78 -2.02
C LEU A 68 16.82 9.18 -0.54
N LEU A 69 16.39 8.30 0.37
CA LEU A 69 16.49 8.54 1.80
C LEU A 69 17.96 8.64 2.25
N PRO A 70 18.24 9.34 3.37
CA PRO A 70 19.56 9.34 3.97
C PRO A 70 20.05 7.90 4.19
N SER A 71 21.33 7.65 3.89
CA SER A 71 21.91 6.31 4.01
C SER A 71 21.77 5.75 5.43
N GLN A 72 21.83 6.61 6.45
CA GLN A 72 21.62 6.23 7.85
C GLN A 72 20.23 5.63 8.09
N LEU A 73 19.19 6.13 7.41
CA LEU A 73 17.84 5.59 7.49
C LEU A 73 17.72 4.31 6.66
N MET A 74 18.25 4.31 5.43
CA MET A 74 18.22 3.15 4.54
C MET A 74 18.97 1.94 5.09
N GLU A 75 19.98 2.16 5.92
CA GLU A 75 20.75 1.07 6.53
C GLU A 75 20.03 0.41 7.71
N THR A 76 19.00 1.06 8.26
CA THR A 76 18.21 0.52 9.37
C THR A 76 17.48 -0.78 8.96
N PRO A 77 17.45 -1.81 9.82
CA PRO A 77 16.81 -3.08 9.51
C PRO A 77 15.32 -2.91 9.16
N SER A 78 14.63 -2.00 9.83
CA SER A 78 13.22 -1.73 9.61
C SER A 78 12.95 -1.08 8.24
N THR A 79 13.76 -0.12 7.80
CA THR A 79 13.61 0.49 6.46
C THR A 79 13.93 -0.52 5.35
N LYS A 80 14.94 -1.37 5.53
CA LYS A 80 15.25 -2.46 4.60
C LYS A 80 14.10 -3.44 4.45
N LEU A 81 13.44 -3.79 5.55
CA LEU A 81 12.28 -4.68 5.54
C LEU A 81 11.12 -4.06 4.74
N VAL A 82 10.84 -2.77 4.94
CA VAL A 82 9.82 -2.06 4.14
C VAL A 82 10.18 -2.10 2.66
N TYR A 83 11.43 -1.77 2.29
CA TYR A 83 11.85 -1.80 0.89
C TYR A 83 11.70 -3.20 0.27
N GLN A 84 12.03 -4.26 1.01
CA GLN A 84 11.83 -5.65 0.58
C GLN A 84 10.36 -5.97 0.31
N TRP A 85 9.43 -5.51 1.14
CA TRP A 85 8.00 -5.72 0.90
C TRP A 85 7.51 -5.06 -0.39
N TYR A 86 8.03 -3.87 -0.72
CA TYR A 86 7.74 -3.20 -1.98
C TYR A 86 8.32 -3.96 -3.17
N GLN A 87 9.57 -4.44 -3.07
CA GLN A 87 10.21 -5.28 -4.10
C GLN A 87 9.40 -6.56 -4.36
N GLU A 88 9.03 -7.28 -3.31
CA GLU A 88 8.26 -8.53 -3.41
C GLU A 88 6.90 -8.27 -4.08
N SER A 89 6.21 -7.21 -3.65
CA SER A 89 4.90 -6.86 -4.22
C SER A 89 5.01 -6.43 -5.69
N PHE A 90 6.05 -5.69 -6.05
CA PHE A 90 6.30 -5.31 -7.44
C PHE A 90 6.57 -6.55 -8.30
N GLN A 91 7.44 -7.46 -7.86
CA GLN A 91 7.75 -8.68 -8.58
C GLN A 91 6.51 -9.57 -8.79
N GLU A 92 5.69 -9.73 -7.75
CA GLU A 92 4.45 -10.52 -7.85
C GLU A 92 3.40 -9.88 -8.74
N LEU A 93 3.31 -8.55 -8.80
CA LEU A 93 2.38 -7.87 -9.70
C LEU A 93 2.89 -7.85 -11.15
N LEU A 94 4.21 -7.83 -11.33
CA LEU A 94 4.84 -7.80 -12.65
C LEU A 94 4.49 -9.03 -13.50
N GLN A 95 4.19 -10.18 -12.87
CA GLN A 95 3.74 -11.38 -13.60
C GLN A 95 2.45 -11.17 -14.41
N TYR A 96 1.64 -10.15 -14.06
CA TYR A 96 0.41 -9.82 -14.76
C TYR A 96 0.58 -8.79 -15.88
N GLU A 97 1.77 -8.22 -16.07
CA GLU A 97 2.04 -7.13 -17.02
C GLU A 97 1.47 -7.43 -18.42
N ASN A 98 1.73 -8.64 -18.92
CA ASN A 98 1.30 -9.10 -20.24
C ASN A 98 0.20 -10.18 -20.17
N ALA A 99 -0.42 -10.35 -18.99
CA ALA A 99 -1.49 -11.34 -18.82
C ALA A 99 -2.82 -10.81 -19.37
N ASN A 100 -3.61 -11.72 -19.94
CA ASN A 100 -4.96 -11.43 -20.44
C ASN A 100 -6.00 -11.48 -19.32
N ALA A 101 -7.10 -10.75 -19.51
CA ALA A 101 -8.22 -10.66 -18.56
C ALA A 101 -9.15 -11.90 -18.57
N ASP A 102 -8.55 -13.08 -18.48
CA ASP A 102 -9.26 -14.36 -18.38
C ASP A 102 -9.78 -14.59 -16.96
N LYS A 103 -10.86 -15.36 -16.82
CA LYS A 103 -11.54 -15.56 -15.52
C LYS A 103 -10.62 -16.12 -14.42
N SER A 104 -9.64 -16.96 -14.77
CA SER A 104 -8.65 -17.43 -13.80
C SER A 104 -7.68 -16.33 -13.38
N THR A 105 -7.14 -15.59 -14.35
CA THR A 105 -6.21 -14.48 -14.12
C THR A 105 -6.83 -13.42 -13.22
N LEU A 106 -8.08 -13.03 -13.48
CA LEU A 106 -8.80 -12.02 -12.70
C LEU A 106 -8.97 -12.44 -11.23
N ARG A 107 -9.41 -13.67 -10.99
CA ARG A 107 -9.51 -14.23 -9.63
C ARG A 107 -8.16 -14.29 -8.93
N ASP A 108 -7.12 -14.75 -9.63
CA ASP A 108 -5.78 -14.87 -9.04
C ASP A 108 -5.18 -13.48 -8.77
N PHE A 109 -5.43 -12.50 -9.63
CA PHE A 109 -5.07 -11.10 -9.43
C PHE A 109 -5.74 -10.51 -8.19
N SER A 110 -7.06 -10.69 -8.03
CA SER A 110 -7.78 -10.28 -6.81
C SER A 110 -7.17 -10.88 -5.54
N ARG A 111 -6.83 -12.18 -5.56
CA ARG A 111 -6.15 -12.83 -4.42
C ARG A 111 -4.76 -12.26 -4.19
N GLN A 112 -4.01 -11.96 -5.25
CA GLN A 112 -2.69 -11.36 -5.15
C GLN A 112 -2.76 -9.96 -4.54
N LEU A 113 -3.76 -9.17 -4.93
CA LEU A 113 -4.03 -7.86 -4.35
C LEU A 113 -4.34 -7.92 -2.84
N SER A 114 -5.15 -8.89 -2.39
CA SER A 114 -5.38 -9.13 -0.95
C SER A 114 -4.09 -9.46 -0.20
N ARG A 115 -3.17 -10.23 -0.80
CA ARG A 115 -1.85 -10.51 -0.22
C ARG A 115 -0.99 -9.27 -0.12
N VAL A 116 -0.99 -8.41 -1.15
CA VAL A 116 -0.29 -7.11 -1.12
C VAL A 116 -0.82 -6.24 0.01
N LEU A 117 -2.15 -6.12 0.18
CA LEU A 117 -2.74 -5.38 1.32
C LEU A 117 -2.27 -5.90 2.68
N LYS A 118 -2.23 -7.24 2.85
CA LYS A 118 -1.82 -7.89 4.09
C LYS A 118 -0.33 -7.67 4.37
N ARG A 119 0.54 -7.85 3.38
CA ARG A 119 1.99 -7.63 3.50
C ARG A 119 2.30 -6.20 3.92
N HIS A 120 1.60 -5.24 3.35
CA HIS A 120 1.84 -3.83 3.60
C HIS A 120 1.18 -3.29 4.87
N ASN A 121 0.51 -4.13 5.68
CA ASN A 121 -0.32 -3.66 6.79
C ASN A 121 0.47 -2.87 7.84
N THR A 122 1.67 -3.34 8.19
CA THR A 122 2.53 -2.77 9.24
C THR A 122 3.59 -1.79 8.74
N VAL A 123 3.49 -1.34 7.49
CA VAL A 123 4.49 -0.44 6.88
C VAL A 123 4.67 0.87 7.66
N VAL A 124 3.60 1.40 8.28
CA VAL A 124 3.69 2.67 9.01
C VAL A 124 4.47 2.48 10.30
N GLU A 125 4.12 1.44 11.04
CA GLU A 125 4.74 1.03 12.30
C GLU A 125 6.23 0.70 12.09
N THR A 126 6.54 -0.13 11.09
CA THR A 126 7.92 -0.51 10.77
C THR A 126 8.74 0.68 10.26
N MET A 127 8.17 1.58 9.46
CA MET A 127 8.89 2.80 9.07
C MET A 127 9.17 3.72 10.27
N ALA A 128 8.24 3.81 11.23
CA ALA A 128 8.45 4.54 12.48
C ALA A 128 9.57 3.91 13.32
N GLU A 129 9.64 2.58 13.37
CA GLU A 129 10.76 1.85 13.99
C GLU A 129 12.10 2.20 13.34
N GLY A 130 12.18 2.26 12.00
CA GLY A 130 13.38 2.68 11.28
C GLY A 130 13.85 4.09 11.66
N LEU A 131 12.92 5.02 11.86
CA LEU A 131 13.26 6.38 12.32
C LEU A 131 13.79 6.39 13.76
N MET A 132 13.23 5.56 14.64
CA MET A 132 13.73 5.41 16.01
C MET A 132 15.14 4.79 16.03
N GLU A 133 15.39 3.77 15.20
CA GLU A 133 16.69 3.14 15.02
C GLU A 133 17.75 4.14 14.54
N MET A 134 17.42 4.96 13.54
CA MET A 134 18.32 6.01 13.06
C MET A 134 18.58 7.07 14.14
N LYS A 135 17.54 7.52 14.84
CA LYS A 135 17.65 8.52 15.90
C LYS A 135 18.54 8.03 17.05
N ALA A 136 18.43 6.76 17.44
CA ALA A 136 19.20 6.18 18.52
C ALA A 136 20.70 6.04 18.18
N THR A 137 21.03 5.85 16.91
CA THR A 137 22.41 5.58 16.46
C THR A 137 23.15 6.83 16.00
N HIS A 138 22.49 7.76 15.32
CA HIS A 138 23.13 8.91 14.66
C HIS A 138 22.56 10.26 15.09
N GLY A 139 21.47 10.29 15.86
CA GLY A 139 20.67 11.50 16.04
C GLY A 139 19.98 11.94 14.74
N ILE A 140 19.25 13.06 14.79
CA ILE A 140 18.62 13.66 13.60
C ILE A 140 18.81 15.17 13.69
N ASP A 141 19.57 15.75 12.76
CA ASP A 141 19.67 17.22 12.66
C ASP A 141 18.41 17.83 12.01
N PRO A 142 18.14 19.13 12.22
CA PRO A 142 16.92 19.77 11.72
C PRO A 142 16.72 19.70 10.20
N VAL A 143 17.80 19.70 9.40
CA VAL A 143 17.72 19.65 7.94
C VAL A 143 17.31 18.24 7.50
N THR A 144 17.97 17.21 8.06
CA THR A 144 17.62 15.82 7.81
C THR A 144 16.19 15.51 8.25
N GLN A 145 15.75 16.06 9.38
CA GLN A 145 14.36 15.90 9.85
C GLN A 145 13.34 16.45 8.84
N ASN A 146 13.60 17.64 8.27
CA ASN A 146 12.70 18.23 7.27
C ASN A 146 12.65 17.40 5.98
N ASN A 147 13.79 16.89 5.51
CA ASN A 147 13.86 16.04 4.33
C ASN A 147 13.10 14.72 4.53
N ILE A 148 13.27 14.11 5.71
CA ILE A 148 12.53 12.91 6.10
C ILE A 148 11.03 13.19 6.15
N GLN A 149 10.60 14.28 6.79
CA GLN A 149 9.18 14.63 6.86
C GLN A 149 8.56 14.82 5.47
N TYR A 150 9.28 15.49 4.56
CA TYR A 150 8.86 15.67 3.18
C TYR A 150 8.68 14.32 2.46
N PHE A 151 9.66 13.42 2.61
CA PHE A 151 9.55 12.05 2.09
C PHE A 151 8.35 11.31 2.70
N LEU A 152 8.20 11.29 4.02
CA LEU A 152 7.14 10.55 4.71
C LEU A 152 5.75 11.01 4.28
N ASN A 153 5.56 12.31 4.08
CA ASN A 153 4.31 12.85 3.55
C ASN A 153 3.96 12.24 2.19
N ARG A 154 4.93 12.18 1.27
CA ARG A 154 4.74 11.61 -0.08
C ARG A 154 4.57 10.09 -0.02
N PHE A 155 5.40 9.42 0.76
CA PHE A 155 5.37 7.98 0.97
C PHE A 155 4.00 7.51 1.48
N TYR A 156 3.47 8.15 2.53
CA TYR A 156 2.19 7.78 3.12
C TYR A 156 1.01 8.17 2.23
N LEU A 157 1.05 9.32 1.52
CA LEU A 157 0.01 9.66 0.53
C LEU A 157 -0.02 8.66 -0.61
N SER A 158 1.13 8.25 -1.14
CA SER A 158 1.20 7.23 -2.18
C SER A 158 0.67 5.89 -1.66
N ARG A 159 1.03 5.46 -0.45
CA ARG A 159 0.51 4.23 0.16
C ARG A 159 -1.01 4.28 0.35
N ILE A 160 -1.56 5.40 0.83
CA ILE A 160 -3.02 5.59 0.95
C ILE A 160 -3.68 5.42 -0.41
N SER A 161 -3.09 6.01 -1.46
CA SER A 161 -3.63 5.92 -2.81
C SER A 161 -3.59 4.49 -3.39
N VAL A 162 -2.50 3.74 -3.17
CA VAL A 162 -2.37 2.33 -3.58
C VAL A 162 -3.40 1.49 -2.83
N ARG A 163 -3.52 1.67 -1.51
CA ARG A 163 -4.52 0.97 -0.70
C ARG A 163 -5.94 1.29 -1.19
N MET A 164 -6.24 2.54 -1.52
CA MET A 164 -7.54 2.96 -2.04
C MET A 164 -7.92 2.20 -3.32
N LEU A 165 -6.99 2.14 -4.28
CA LEU A 165 -7.17 1.43 -5.54
C LEU A 165 -7.40 -0.08 -5.31
N ILE A 166 -6.56 -0.69 -4.48
CA ILE A 166 -6.65 -2.12 -4.20
C ILE A 166 -7.93 -2.46 -3.44
N TYR A 167 -8.29 -1.67 -2.42
CA TYR A 167 -9.53 -1.86 -1.68
C TYR A 167 -10.75 -1.76 -2.59
N GLN A 168 -10.78 -0.78 -3.49
CA GLN A 168 -11.89 -0.67 -4.43
C GLN A 168 -12.08 -1.95 -5.25
N HIS A 169 -11.01 -2.47 -5.82
CA HIS A 169 -11.07 -3.72 -6.59
C HIS A 169 -11.49 -4.91 -5.75
N VAL A 170 -10.81 -5.14 -4.62
CA VAL A 170 -11.05 -6.31 -3.77
C VAL A 170 -12.47 -6.31 -3.21
N ILE A 171 -13.00 -5.17 -2.75
CA ILE A 171 -14.36 -5.12 -2.18
C ILE A 171 -15.43 -5.36 -3.27
N ILE A 172 -15.20 -4.91 -4.49
CA ILE A 172 -16.20 -5.05 -5.57
C ILE A 172 -16.16 -6.44 -6.21
N PHE A 173 -14.97 -7.00 -6.41
CA PHE A 173 -14.76 -8.17 -7.28
C PHE A 173 -14.23 -9.42 -6.57
N SER A 174 -13.74 -9.31 -5.33
CA SER A 174 -13.29 -10.49 -4.60
C SER A 174 -14.47 -11.31 -4.08
N ASP A 175 -14.34 -12.63 -4.12
CA ASP A 175 -15.27 -13.57 -3.49
C ASP A 175 -15.23 -13.49 -1.95
N GLU A 176 -14.19 -12.88 -1.37
CA GLU A 176 -14.05 -12.71 0.08
C GLU A 176 -14.84 -11.50 0.57
N ALA A 177 -15.90 -11.74 1.35
CA ALA A 177 -16.65 -10.66 1.98
C ALA A 177 -15.73 -9.84 2.91
N HIS A 178 -15.52 -8.57 2.57
CA HIS A 178 -14.71 -7.69 3.40
C HIS A 178 -15.48 -7.36 4.70
N PRO A 179 -14.92 -7.58 5.90
CA PRO A 179 -15.65 -7.51 7.16
C PRO A 179 -16.24 -6.13 7.47
N PHE A 180 -15.64 -5.07 6.92
CA PHE A 180 -16.05 -3.68 7.16
C PHE A 180 -16.99 -3.08 6.10
N TYR A 181 -17.11 -3.70 4.92
CA TYR A 181 -17.85 -3.14 3.79
C TYR A 181 -18.92 -4.11 3.29
N THR A 182 -19.79 -4.55 4.21
CA THR A 182 -20.84 -5.55 3.96
C THR A 182 -22.18 -4.95 3.57
N SER A 183 -22.37 -3.63 3.72
CA SER A 183 -23.65 -3.00 3.39
C SER A 183 -23.79 -2.78 1.88
N SER A 184 -24.98 -3.03 1.34
CA SER A 184 -25.34 -2.73 -0.06
C SER A 184 -25.28 -1.25 -0.44
N ARG A 185 -25.10 -0.34 0.53
CA ARG A 185 -25.02 1.12 0.32
C ARG A 185 -23.66 1.58 -0.20
N HIS A 186 -22.58 0.83 0.06
CA HIS A 186 -21.24 1.25 -0.34
C HIS A 186 -20.94 0.82 -1.78
N ILE A 187 -20.18 1.66 -2.48
CA ILE A 187 -19.59 1.35 -3.78
C ILE A 187 -18.11 1.09 -3.51
N GLY A 188 -17.76 -0.18 -3.34
CA GLY A 188 -16.49 -0.61 -2.77
C GLY A 188 -16.27 -0.01 -1.38
N CYS A 189 -15.19 0.76 -1.18
CA CYS A 189 -14.92 1.44 0.09
C CYS A 189 -15.53 2.84 0.20
N ILE A 190 -16.35 3.30 -0.77
CA ILE A 190 -16.92 4.65 -0.79
C ILE A 190 -18.40 4.60 -0.40
N ASP A 191 -18.79 5.39 0.59
CA ASP A 191 -20.20 5.69 0.88
C ASP A 191 -20.62 6.99 0.16
N PRO A 192 -21.43 6.91 -0.92
CA PRO A 192 -21.88 8.11 -1.64
C PRO A 192 -22.81 9.00 -0.80
N ASN A 193 -23.40 8.48 0.27
CA ASN A 193 -24.36 9.19 1.11
C ASN A 193 -23.83 9.45 2.53
N CYS A 194 -22.51 9.42 2.72
CA CYS A 194 -21.82 9.46 4.02
C CYS A 194 -22.44 10.48 4.99
N ASN A 195 -23.01 9.98 6.09
CA ASN A 195 -23.52 10.84 7.16
C ASN A 195 -22.39 11.14 8.14
N VAL A 196 -21.77 12.31 7.98
CA VAL A 196 -20.63 12.76 8.79
C VAL A 196 -20.94 12.73 10.29
N VAL A 197 -22.16 13.10 10.71
CA VAL A 197 -22.56 13.08 12.12
C VAL A 197 -22.49 11.67 12.69
N SER A 198 -23.02 10.68 11.96
CA SER A 198 -22.98 9.28 12.39
C SER A 198 -21.56 8.72 12.52
N ILE A 199 -20.64 9.17 11.66
CA ILE A 199 -19.22 8.79 11.73
C ILE A 199 -18.59 9.36 13.00
N ILE A 200 -18.83 10.65 13.28
CA ILE A 200 -18.31 11.30 14.49
C ILE A 200 -18.83 10.60 15.74
N GLU A 201 -20.14 10.32 15.82
CA GLU A 201 -20.73 9.60 16.95
C GLU A 201 -20.12 8.19 17.12
N GLY A 202 -19.88 7.47 16.02
CA GLY A 202 -19.21 6.18 16.03
C GLY A 202 -17.79 6.27 16.59
N ILE A 203 -17.01 7.27 16.16
CA ILE A 203 -15.64 7.52 16.64
C ILE A 203 -15.66 7.84 18.14
N VAL A 204 -16.54 8.72 18.60
CA VAL A 204 -16.66 9.09 20.02
C VAL A 204 -17.00 7.86 20.87
N LYS A 205 -17.93 7.00 20.41
CA LYS A 205 -18.26 5.75 21.11
C LYS A 205 -17.06 4.81 21.20
N CYS A 206 -16.34 4.59 20.10
CA CYS A 206 -15.13 3.74 20.10
C CYS A 206 -14.05 4.29 21.03
N PHE A 207 -13.83 5.60 21.00
CA PHE A 207 -12.86 6.26 21.88
C PHE A 207 -13.25 6.08 23.36
N PHE A 208 -14.52 6.30 23.70
CA PHE A 208 -15.01 6.13 25.06
C PHE A 208 -14.86 4.68 25.55
N ILE A 209 -15.17 3.69 24.71
CA ILE A 209 -14.98 2.27 25.02
C ILE A 209 -13.50 1.95 25.26
N GLN A 210 -12.59 2.44 24.42
CA GLN A 210 -11.16 2.22 24.61
C GLN A 210 -10.65 2.86 25.89
N VAL A 211 -11.09 4.08 26.20
CA VAL A 211 -10.73 4.78 27.45
C VAL A 211 -11.25 4.02 28.66
N VAL A 212 -12.54 3.64 28.67
CA VAL A 212 -13.14 2.87 29.77
C VAL A 212 -12.44 1.52 29.96
N ASN A 213 -12.11 0.81 28.88
CA ASN A 213 -11.37 -0.45 28.95
C ASN A 213 -9.93 -0.26 29.46
N LEU A 214 -9.26 0.85 29.11
CA LEU A 214 -7.93 1.19 29.64
C LEU A 214 -7.98 1.49 31.15
N PHE A 215 -9.04 2.16 31.62
CA PHE A 215 -9.22 2.46 33.03
C PHE A 215 -9.65 1.23 33.84
N SER A 216 -10.47 0.34 33.26
CA SER A 216 -10.90 -0.89 33.92
C SER A 216 -9.75 -1.90 34.11
N PHE A 217 -8.71 -1.86 33.26
CA PHE A 217 -7.50 -2.69 33.41
C PHE A 217 -6.46 -2.12 34.39
N ARG A 218 -6.61 -0.87 34.86
CA ARG A 218 -5.74 -0.26 35.89
C ARG A 218 -6.30 -0.36 37.31
N CYS A 219 -7.48 -0.97 37.49
CA CYS A 219 -8.14 -1.15 38.79
C CYS A 219 -8.25 -2.62 39.24
N LEU A 220 -7.51 -3.54 38.62
CA LEU A 220 -7.30 -4.93 39.04
C LEU A 220 -5.79 -5.19 39.14
#